data_AF-A0A1E9HMV6-F1
#
_entry.id   AF-A0A1E9HMV6-F1
#
_cell.length_a   1.000
_cell.length_b   1.000
_cell.length_c   1.000
_cell.angle_alpha   90.00
_cell.angle_beta   90.00
_cell.angle_gamma   90.00
#
_symmetry.space_group_name_H-M   'P 1'
#
loop_
_entity.id
_entity.type
_entity.pdbx_description
1 polymer ?
#
loop_
_entity_poly.entity_id
_entity_poly.type
_entity_poly.pdbx_seq_one_letter_code
_entity_poly.pdbx_strand_id
1 'polypeptide(L)'
;MAQPSKNFRSHGQQIELLRLRGMHIEDEAMARRALERVNYYRLSGYWFPYRQRSSNGGQRLDEFIAGTSFEEVLALYEFDERLRVGVLTPIELAFRSALGHELGRIAPP
;
A
#
# COMPACT_ATOMS: atom_id res chain seq x y z
N MET A 1 -9.55 25.81 14.38
CA MET A 1 -10.42 24.64 14.63
C MET A 1 -9.55 23.41 14.59
N ALA A 2 -9.44 22.68 15.70
CA ALA A 2 -8.56 21.52 15.80
C ALA A 2 -9.06 20.40 14.87
N GLN A 3 -8.20 19.93 13.96
CA GLN A 3 -8.45 18.74 13.15
C GLN A 3 -8.72 17.56 14.11
N PRO A 4 -9.83 16.80 13.97
CA PRO A 4 -10.04 15.67 14.84
C PRO A 4 -8.94 14.65 14.58
N SER A 5 -8.27 14.22 15.66
CA SER A 5 -7.31 13.13 15.67
C SER A 5 -7.89 11.97 14.86
N LYS A 6 -7.09 11.41 13.93
CA LYS A 6 -7.50 10.26 13.11
C LYS A 6 -8.10 9.19 14.02
N ASN A 7 -9.43 9.08 14.03
CA ASN A 7 -10.15 8.21 14.93
C ASN A 7 -9.63 6.78 14.77
N PHE A 8 -9.21 6.16 15.87
CA PHE A 8 -8.88 4.75 15.89
C PHE A 8 -10.09 3.95 15.38
N ARG A 9 -9.85 3.11 14.38
CA ARG A 9 -10.86 2.19 13.84
C ARG A 9 -10.32 0.77 13.97
N SER A 10 -11.12 -0.12 14.54
CA SER A 10 -10.80 -1.55 14.55
C SER A 10 -10.74 -2.11 13.13
N HIS A 11 -10.09 -3.26 12.92
CA HIS A 11 -10.03 -3.89 11.59
C HIS A 11 -11.42 -4.16 11.01
N GLY A 12 -12.39 -4.56 11.83
CA GLY A 12 -13.78 -4.72 11.39
C GLY A 12 -14.41 -3.40 10.93
N GLN A 13 -14.19 -2.31 11.66
CA GLN A 13 -14.66 -0.98 11.25
C GLN A 13 -13.98 -0.47 9.97
N GLN A 14 -12.73 -0.88 9.74
CA GLN A 14 -12.02 -0.58 8.49
C GLN A 14 -12.61 -1.35 7.31
N ILE A 15 -12.90 -2.65 7.48
CA ILE A 15 -13.57 -3.47 6.47
C ILE A 15 -14.94 -2.89 6.12
N GLU A 16 -15.74 -2.55 7.13
CA GLU A 16 -17.07 -1.99 6.93
C GLU A 16 -17.03 -0.66 6.16
N LEU A 17 -16.05 0.20 6.49
CA LEU A 17 -15.81 1.43 5.74
C LEU A 17 -15.45 1.17 4.27
N LEU A 18 -14.63 0.15 4.00
CA LEU A 18 -14.23 -0.20 2.63
C LEU A 18 -15.44 -0.69 1.83
N ARG A 19 -16.28 -1.55 2.42
CA ARG A 19 -17.56 -1.98 1.83
C ARG A 19 -18.49 -0.81 1.58
N LEU A 20 -18.67 0.07 2.57
CA LEU A 20 -19.50 1.27 2.46
C LEU A 20 -19.07 2.17 1.29
N ARG A 21 -17.77 2.25 1.02
CA ARG A 21 -17.20 3.01 -0.10
C ARG A 21 -17.28 2.29 -1.44
N GLY A 22 -17.84 1.08 -1.49
CA GLY A 22 -18.04 0.31 -2.72
C GLY A 22 -16.92 -0.66 -3.07
N MET A 23 -16.01 -0.97 -2.13
CA MET A 23 -15.02 -2.04 -2.34
C MET A 23 -15.66 -3.41 -2.13
N HIS A 24 -15.49 -4.30 -3.10
CA HIS A 24 -15.84 -5.70 -2.96
C HIS A 24 -14.83 -6.40 -2.06
N ILE A 25 -15.35 -7.17 -1.09
CA ILE A 25 -14.55 -8.00 -0.18
C ILE A 25 -15.26 -9.34 -0.13
N GLU A 26 -14.63 -10.39 -0.64
CA GLU A 26 -15.20 -11.73 -0.70
C GLU A 26 -14.99 -12.46 0.63
N ASP A 27 -13.74 -12.52 1.08
CA ASP A 27 -13.35 -13.15 2.35
C ASP A 27 -12.96 -12.10 3.39
N GLU A 28 -13.90 -11.79 4.28
CA GLU A 28 -13.69 -10.84 5.37
C GLU A 28 -12.61 -11.30 6.36
N ALA A 29 -12.51 -12.61 6.62
CA ALA A 29 -11.49 -13.12 7.53
C ALA A 29 -10.09 -12.95 6.92
N MET A 30 -9.95 -13.15 5.61
CA MET A 30 -8.72 -12.84 4.87
C MET A 30 -8.43 -11.34 4.93
N ALA A 31 -9.41 -10.48 4.65
CA ALA A 31 -9.24 -9.04 4.70
C ALA A 31 -8.78 -8.56 6.09
N ARG A 32 -9.33 -9.14 7.16
CA ARG A 32 -8.94 -8.84 8.54
C ARG A 32 -7.49 -9.24 8.81
N ARG A 33 -7.09 -10.46 8.44
CA ARG A 33 -5.69 -10.93 8.57
C ARG A 33 -4.73 -10.05 7.79
N ALA A 34 -5.12 -9.62 6.58
CA ALA A 34 -4.32 -8.72 5.75
C ALA A 34 -4.16 -7.34 6.42
N LEU A 35 -5.23 -6.76 6.95
CA LEU A 35 -5.19 -5.47 7.66
C LEU A 35 -4.37 -5.55 8.95
N GLU A 36 -4.43 -6.67 9.68
CA GLU A 36 -3.59 -6.93 10.86
C GLU A 36 -2.10 -6.99 10.50
N ARG A 37 -1.75 -7.67 9.41
CA ARG A 37 -0.37 -7.86 8.96
C ARG A 37 0.23 -6.62 8.29
N VAL A 38 -0.51 -5.98 7.41
CA VAL A 38 0.02 -4.94 6.48
C VAL A 38 -0.32 -3.53 6.95
N ASN A 39 -1.37 -3.37 7.76
CA ASN A 39 -1.99 -2.10 8.15
C ASN A 39 -2.76 -1.41 7.01
N TYR A 40 -3.95 -0.89 7.36
CA TYR A 40 -4.82 -0.10 6.49
C TYR A 40 -4.09 0.99 5.69
N TYR A 41 -3.22 1.77 6.33
CA TYR A 41 -2.59 2.91 5.66
C TYR A 41 -1.60 2.47 4.57
N ARG A 42 -0.90 1.35 4.76
CA ARG A 42 0.01 0.81 3.74
C ARG A 42 -0.77 0.29 2.54
N LEU A 43 -1.81 -0.52 2.77
CA LEU A 43 -2.68 -0.99 1.70
C LEU A 43 -3.42 0.16 1.00
N SER A 44 -3.65 1.27 1.70
CA SER A 44 -4.34 2.42 1.11
C SER A 44 -3.63 3.10 -0.05
N GLY A 45 -2.31 2.99 -0.13
CA GLY A 45 -1.57 3.43 -1.31
C GLY A 45 -1.94 2.64 -2.57
N TYR A 46 -2.29 1.36 -2.41
CA TYR A 46 -2.54 0.45 -3.53
C TYR A 46 -3.98 0.56 -4.06
N TRP A 47 -4.97 0.84 -3.21
CA TRP A 47 -6.34 1.11 -3.69
C TRP A 47 -6.62 2.59 -4.01
N PHE A 48 -5.71 3.52 -3.69
CA PHE A 48 -5.89 4.95 -4.02
C PHE A 48 -6.16 5.22 -5.51
N PRO A 49 -5.48 4.55 -6.47
CA PRO A 49 -5.76 4.71 -7.90
C PRO A 49 -7.17 4.29 -8.31
N TYR A 50 -7.79 3.40 -7.55
CA TYR A 50 -9.12 2.82 -7.79
C TYR A 50 -10.26 3.67 -7.22
N ARG A 51 -9.95 4.82 -6.60
CA ARG A 51 -10.98 5.79 -6.20
C ARG A 51 -11.56 6.50 -7.41
N GLN A 52 -12.87 6.69 -7.41
CA GLN A 52 -13.55 7.46 -8.45
C GLN A 52 -12.97 8.88 -8.54
N ARG A 53 -13.09 9.47 -9.72
CA ARG A 53 -12.73 10.88 -9.95
C ARG A 53 -14.02 11.68 -10.03
N SER A 54 -14.01 12.86 -9.43
CA SER A 54 -15.05 13.87 -9.65
C SER A 54 -15.20 14.14 -11.16
N SER A 55 -16.40 14.52 -11.58
CA SER A 55 -16.74 14.81 -12.99
C SER A 55 -15.86 15.90 -13.62
N ASN A 56 -15.30 16.81 -12.80
CA ASN A 56 -14.35 17.83 -13.22
C ASN A 56 -12.87 17.35 -13.24
N GLY A 57 -12.61 16.05 -13.01
CA GLY A 57 -11.30 15.40 -13.12
C GLY A 57 -10.26 15.75 -12.05
N GLY A 58 -10.48 16.81 -11.26
CA GLY A 58 -9.47 17.37 -10.36
C GLY A 58 -9.33 16.69 -9.00
N GLN A 59 -10.32 15.89 -8.57
CA GLN A 59 -10.35 15.35 -7.21
C GLN A 59 -10.71 13.86 -7.18
N ARG A 60 -10.00 13.10 -6.34
CA ARG A 60 -10.35 11.70 -6.01
C ARG A 60 -11.44 11.71 -4.95
N LEU A 61 -12.49 10.95 -5.21
CA LEU A 61 -13.59 10.73 -4.27
C LEU A 61 -13.19 9.65 -3.25
N ASP A 62 -14.02 9.48 -2.24
CA ASP A 62 -13.84 8.40 -1.25
C ASP A 62 -14.36 7.06 -1.76
N GLU A 63 -15.27 7.08 -2.73
CA GLU A 63 -15.89 5.91 -3.36
C GLU A 63 -14.94 5.23 -4.34
N PHE A 64 -15.05 3.91 -4.44
CA PHE A 64 -14.28 3.09 -5.36
C PHE A 64 -14.96 2.94 -6.71
N ILE A 65 -14.16 2.73 -7.75
CA ILE A 65 -14.64 2.34 -9.07
C ILE A 65 -15.37 0.99 -8.94
N ALA A 66 -16.51 0.84 -9.61
CA ALA A 66 -17.30 -0.38 -9.57
C ALA A 66 -16.44 -1.61 -9.94
N GLY A 67 -16.56 -2.67 -9.14
CA GLY A 67 -15.78 -3.91 -9.31
C GLY A 67 -14.42 -3.93 -8.63
N THR A 68 -13.99 -2.84 -7.96
CA THR A 68 -12.73 -2.86 -7.19
C THR A 68 -12.79 -3.91 -6.07
N SER A 69 -11.91 -4.91 -6.11
CA SER A 69 -11.81 -5.97 -5.11
C SER A 69 -10.64 -5.73 -4.14
N PHE A 70 -10.85 -6.05 -2.86
CA PHE A 70 -9.79 -6.03 -1.86
C PHE A 70 -8.73 -7.10 -2.13
N GLU A 71 -9.15 -8.28 -2.61
CA GLU A 71 -8.28 -9.39 -2.99
C GLU A 71 -7.31 -8.95 -4.10
N GLU A 72 -7.79 -8.24 -5.12
CA GLU A 72 -6.94 -7.69 -6.20
C GLU A 72 -5.94 -6.67 -5.67
N VAL A 73 -6.36 -5.77 -4.78
CA VAL A 73 -5.47 -4.79 -4.17
C VAL A 73 -4.40 -5.48 -3.31
N LEU A 74 -4.79 -6.51 -2.57
CA LEU A 74 -3.86 -7.30 -1.77
C LEU A 74 -2.86 -8.03 -2.67
N ALA A 75 -3.31 -8.63 -3.77
CA ALA A 75 -2.44 -9.28 -4.74
C ALA A 75 -1.44 -8.30 -5.36
N LEU A 76 -1.86 -7.07 -5.68
CA LEU A 76 -0.99 -6.01 -6.15
C LEU A 76 0.09 -5.63 -5.11
N TYR A 77 -0.30 -5.51 -3.85
CA TYR A 77 0.64 -5.27 -2.74
C TYR A 77 1.66 -6.41 -2.63
N GLU A 78 1.21 -7.66 -2.64
CA GLU A 78 2.09 -8.82 -2.49
C GLU A 78 3.04 -8.98 -3.67
N PHE A 79 2.58 -8.66 -4.88
CA PHE A 79 3.42 -8.61 -6.06
C PHE A 79 4.54 -7.58 -5.92
N ASP A 80 4.21 -6.36 -5.50
CA ASP A 80 5.18 -5.28 -5.33
C ASP A 80 6.21 -5.59 -4.23
N GLU A 81 5.79 -6.16 -3.09
CA GLU A 81 6.73 -6.61 -2.06
C GLU A 81 7.70 -7.68 -2.58
N ARG A 82 7.20 -8.65 -3.34
CA ARG A 82 8.06 -9.66 -3.98
C ARG A 82 9.04 -9.04 -4.97
N LEU A 83 8.60 -8.04 -5.74
CA LEU A 83 9.47 -7.33 -6.68
C LEU A 83 10.55 -6.54 -5.96
N ARG A 84 10.21 -5.80 -4.89
CA ARG A 84 11.19 -5.04 -4.10
C ARG A 84 12.27 -5.95 -3.52
N VAL A 85 11.87 -7.05 -2.89
CA VAL A 85 12.82 -7.99 -2.29
C VAL A 85 13.62 -8.73 -3.36
N GLY A 86 12.97 -9.18 -4.43
CA GLY A 86 13.63 -9.97 -5.48
C GLY A 86 14.57 -9.17 -6.38
N VAL A 87 14.29 -7.88 -6.60
CA VAL A 87 15.01 -7.06 -7.58
C VAL A 87 15.82 -5.95 -6.93
N LEU A 88 15.22 -5.17 -6.01
CA LEU A 88 15.92 -4.00 -5.46
C LEU A 88 16.99 -4.41 -4.46
N THR A 89 16.75 -5.43 -3.64
CA THR A 89 17.74 -5.85 -2.62
C THR A 89 19.07 -6.33 -3.24
N PRO A 90 19.09 -7.18 -4.29
CA PRO A 90 20.35 -7.55 -4.96
C PRO A 90 21.06 -6.35 -5.61
N ILE A 91 20.30 -5.46 -6.26
CA ILE A 91 20.86 -4.25 -6.90
C ILE A 91 21.50 -3.34 -5.85
N GLU A 92 20.82 -3.10 -4.74
CA GLU A 92 21.32 -2.30 -3.63
C GLU A 92 22.63 -2.87 -3.07
N LEU A 93 22.68 -4.19 -2.85
CA LEU A 93 23.87 -4.86 -2.33
C LEU A 93 25.06 -4.73 -3.29
N ALA A 94 24.83 -4.97 -4.59
CA ALA A 94 25.87 -4.82 -5.62
C ALA A 94 26.38 -3.37 -5.68
N PHE A 95 25.47 -2.40 -5.63
CA PHE A 95 25.80 -0.98 -5.66
C PHE A 95 26.62 -0.56 -4.43
N ARG A 96 26.20 -1.01 -3.23
CA ARG A 96 26.92 -0.73 -1.97
C ARG A 96 28.33 -1.33 -1.99
N SER A 97 28.48 -2.55 -2.52
CA SER A 97 29.78 -3.20 -2.69
C SER A 97 30.70 -2.42 -3.64
N ALA A 98 30.17 -1.98 -4.79
CA ALA A 98 30.93 -1.20 -5.76
C ALA A 98 31.39 0.14 -5.18
N LEU A 99 30.49 0.87 -4.50
CA LEU A 99 30.83 2.12 -3.82
C LEU A 99 31.87 1.94 -2.73
N GLY A 100 31.74 0.91 -1.89
CA GLY A 100 32.70 0.63 -0.83
C GLY A 100 34.11 0.36 -1.37
N HIS A 101 34.22 -0.36 -2.50
CA HIS A 101 35.48 -0.62 -3.16
C HIS A 101 36.14 0.68 -3.68
N GLU A 102 35.38 1.51 -4.41
CA GLU A 102 35.92 2.76 -4.95
C GLU A 102 36.29 3.78 -3.87
N LEU A 103 35.47 3.89 -2.81
CA LEU A 103 35.78 4.79 -1.69
C LEU A 103 37.03 4.35 -0.95
N GLY A 104 37.20 3.04 -0.68
CA GLY A 104 38.41 2.50 -0.05
C GLY A 104 39.67 2.70 -0.90
N ARG A 105 39.54 2.76 -2.23
CA ARG A 105 40.64 3.08 -3.15
C ARG A 105 41.05 4.56 -3.09
N ILE A 106 40.09 5.47 -2.93
CA ILE A 106 40.33 6.93 -2.94
C ILE A 106 40.77 7.44 -1.57
N ALA A 107 40.21 6.91 -0.49
CA ALA A 107 40.52 7.27 0.88
C ALA A 107 40.66 6.00 1.73
N PRO A 108 41.87 5.40 1.78
CA PRO A 108 42.15 4.31 2.70
C PRO A 108 41.96 4.80 4.14
N PRO A 109 41.51 3.93 5.06
CA PRO A 109 41.36 4.29 6.48
C PRO A 109 42.68 4.65 7.14
#